data_AF-A0A9P6THH8-F1
#
_entry.id   AF-A0A9P6THH8-F1
#
_cell.length_a   1.000
_cell.length_b   1.000
_cell.length_c   1.000
_cell.angle_alpha   90.00
_cell.angle_beta   90.00
_cell.angle_gamma   90.00
#
_symmetry.space_group_name_H-M   'P 1'
#
loop_
_entity.id
_entity.type
_entity.pdbx_description
1 polymer ?
#
loop_
_entity_poly.entity_id
_entity_poly.type
_entity_poly.pdbx_seq_one_letter_code
_entity_poly.pdbx_strand_id
1 'polypeptide(L)'
;MTETFDMPTLLSELSRDEGRRLKPYLDTVGKTTIGVGRNLIDVGISDSECGLLLENDVTRSVAWLDHNLPWWCSLDAIRQRVIINIAFNMGCKLLTFVNTLAAMQRGDYAAAADGMLASKWAAQLMQLNEHEKNVLALAIIGTIIGLGKLLADGKRVRPRLVVGRVIIGAGLSMSAGSVLTAFPDLSLTGLVGTASLFGILGQNALEAVVQKFVGRWPGGKQD
;
A
#
# COMPACT_ATOMS: atom_id res chain seq x y z
N MET A 1 -23.77 -4.50 -37.83
CA MET A 1 -25.14 -3.93 -37.71
C MET A 1 -25.00 -2.45 -37.88
N THR A 2 -25.65 -1.86 -38.88
CA THR A 2 -25.69 -0.41 -39.08
C THR A 2 -26.69 0.12 -38.05
N GLU A 3 -26.23 0.84 -37.04
CA GLU A 3 -27.14 1.48 -36.08
C GLU A 3 -28.03 2.47 -36.83
N THR A 4 -29.34 2.34 -36.67
CA THR A 4 -30.36 3.18 -37.30
C THR A 4 -30.66 4.46 -36.52
N PHE A 5 -30.03 4.66 -35.37
CA PHE A 5 -30.25 5.81 -34.49
C PHE A 5 -28.95 6.59 -34.28
N ASP A 6 -29.08 7.90 -34.07
CA ASP A 6 -27.94 8.79 -33.85
C ASP A 6 -27.57 8.83 -32.36
N MET A 7 -26.48 8.14 -32.03
CA MET A 7 -25.96 8.05 -30.65
C MET A 7 -25.75 9.41 -29.97
N PRO A 8 -25.10 10.42 -30.60
CA PRO A 8 -24.97 11.76 -30.03
C PRO A 8 -26.30 12.44 -29.67
N THR A 9 -27.28 12.39 -30.56
CA THR A 9 -28.61 12.97 -30.31
C THR A 9 -29.28 12.27 -29.13
N LEU A 10 -29.28 10.93 -29.10
CA LEU A 10 -29.86 10.15 -28.01
C LEU A 10 -29.21 10.47 -26.64
N LEU A 11 -27.88 10.59 -26.60
CA LEU A 11 -27.17 10.93 -25.36
C LEU A 11 -27.55 12.33 -24.85
N SER A 12 -27.75 13.29 -25.76
CA SER A 12 -28.19 14.65 -25.42
C SER A 12 -29.60 14.65 -24.85
N GLU A 13 -30.52 13.92 -25.49
CA GLU A 13 -31.91 13.77 -25.04
C GLU A 13 -31.97 13.13 -23.65
N LEU A 14 -31.32 11.99 -23.46
CA LEU A 14 -31.26 11.31 -22.16
C LEU A 14 -30.63 12.19 -21.07
N SER A 15 -29.55 12.91 -21.37
CA SER A 15 -28.93 13.81 -20.40
C SER A 15 -29.82 15.00 -20.02
N ARG A 16 -30.70 15.46 -20.93
CA ARG A 16 -31.68 16.52 -20.66
C ARG A 16 -32.84 16.01 -19.81
N ASP A 17 -33.36 14.85 -20.16
CA ASP A 17 -34.59 14.32 -19.58
C ASP A 17 -34.35 13.70 -18.18
N GLU A 18 -33.22 13.00 -17.97
CA GLU A 18 -32.82 12.46 -16.66
C GLU A 18 -32.11 13.50 -15.77
N GLY A 19 -31.48 14.48 -16.40
CA GLY A 19 -30.65 15.47 -15.73
C GLY A 19 -29.27 14.92 -15.29
N ARG A 20 -28.23 15.75 -15.42
CA ARG A 20 -26.84 15.38 -15.10
C ARG A 20 -26.44 15.89 -13.71
N ARG A 21 -26.14 14.98 -12.78
CA ARG A 21 -25.66 15.29 -11.42
C ARG A 21 -24.30 14.67 -11.15
N LEU A 22 -23.28 15.50 -10.93
CA LEU A 22 -21.89 15.04 -10.71
C LEU A 22 -21.61 14.56 -9.28
N LYS A 23 -22.58 14.72 -8.37
CA LYS A 23 -22.51 14.21 -6.98
C LYS A 23 -23.61 13.16 -6.78
N PRO A 24 -23.36 12.13 -5.95
CA PRO A 24 -24.38 11.17 -5.59
C PRO A 24 -25.65 11.85 -5.04
N TYR A 25 -26.81 11.35 -5.43
CA TYR A 25 -28.11 11.78 -4.97
C TYR A 25 -29.01 10.56 -4.74
N LEU A 26 -30.07 10.72 -3.94
CA LEU A 26 -31.10 9.69 -3.82
C LEU A 26 -32.11 9.87 -4.94
N ASP A 27 -32.42 8.80 -5.65
CA ASP A 27 -33.49 8.78 -6.63
C ASP A 27 -34.89 8.73 -5.98
N THR A 28 -35.94 8.66 -6.81
CA THR A 28 -37.34 8.60 -6.36
C THR A 28 -37.67 7.34 -5.57
N VAL A 29 -36.85 6.30 -5.68
CA VAL A 29 -37.01 5.00 -4.99
C VAL A 29 -36.05 4.90 -3.79
N GLY A 30 -35.31 5.97 -3.48
CA GLY A 30 -34.38 6.04 -2.34
C GLY A 30 -33.05 5.35 -2.56
N LYS A 31 -32.66 5.06 -3.81
CA LYS A 31 -31.38 4.44 -4.15
C LYS A 31 -30.34 5.49 -4.50
N THR A 32 -29.09 5.23 -4.13
CA THR A 32 -27.96 6.12 -4.41
C THR A 32 -27.61 6.07 -5.89
N THR A 33 -27.75 7.20 -6.55
CA THR A 33 -27.61 7.37 -8.00
C THR A 33 -26.64 8.52 -8.32
N ILE A 34 -25.93 8.47 -9.44
CA ILE A 34 -24.99 9.51 -9.89
C ILE A 34 -25.07 9.72 -11.40
N GLY A 35 -24.52 10.82 -11.90
CA GLY A 35 -24.36 11.09 -13.32
C GLY A 35 -25.71 11.36 -13.97
N VAL A 36 -26.04 10.56 -14.98
CA VAL A 36 -27.32 10.57 -15.69
C VAL A 36 -28.04 9.28 -15.31
N GLY A 37 -28.73 9.28 -14.17
CA GLY A 37 -29.54 8.13 -13.72
C GLY A 37 -28.79 6.83 -13.37
N ARG A 38 -27.46 6.83 -13.16
CA ARG A 38 -26.69 5.60 -12.82
C ARG A 38 -26.89 5.21 -11.36
N ASN A 39 -27.66 4.16 -11.11
CA ASN A 39 -27.82 3.54 -9.79
C ASN A 39 -26.53 2.81 -9.35
N LEU A 40 -25.96 3.21 -8.22
CA LEU A 40 -24.69 2.68 -7.71
C LEU A 40 -24.85 1.46 -6.80
N ILE A 41 -26.07 1.15 -6.36
CA ILE A 41 -26.33 0.04 -5.44
C ILE A 41 -26.52 -1.27 -6.21
N ASP A 42 -27.42 -1.26 -7.20
CA ASP A 42 -27.77 -2.49 -7.92
C ASP A 42 -26.89 -2.70 -9.16
N VAL A 43 -26.55 -1.62 -9.86
CA VAL A 43 -25.77 -1.68 -11.11
C VAL A 43 -24.29 -1.48 -10.83
N GLY A 44 -23.94 -0.57 -9.92
CA GLY A 44 -22.55 -0.22 -9.64
C GLY A 44 -21.88 0.46 -10.84
N ILE A 45 -20.58 0.18 -11.02
CA ILE A 45 -19.78 0.64 -12.17
C ILE A 45 -19.10 -0.57 -12.82
N SER A 46 -18.87 -0.50 -14.12
CA SER A 46 -18.08 -1.51 -14.83
C SER A 46 -16.59 -1.38 -14.53
N ASP A 47 -15.82 -2.41 -14.87
CA ASP A 47 -14.35 -2.39 -14.76
C ASP A 47 -13.72 -1.28 -15.62
N SER A 48 -14.24 -1.06 -16.83
CA SER A 48 -13.78 0.01 -17.71
C SER A 48 -14.09 1.41 -17.17
N GLU A 49 -15.27 1.60 -16.55
CA GLU A 49 -15.63 2.84 -15.87
C GLU A 49 -14.73 3.08 -14.65
N CYS A 50 -14.46 2.03 -13.87
CA CYS A 50 -13.54 2.08 -12.73
C CYS A 50 -12.12 2.49 -13.17
N GLY A 51 -11.60 1.88 -14.24
CA GLY A 51 -10.31 2.21 -14.83
C GLY A 51 -10.22 3.67 -15.27
N LEU A 52 -11.25 4.18 -15.95
CA LEU A 52 -11.31 5.57 -16.39
C LEU A 52 -11.32 6.56 -15.22
N LEU A 53 -12.06 6.26 -14.15
CA LEU A 53 -12.07 7.09 -12.94
C LEU A 53 -10.68 7.12 -12.28
N LEU A 54 -10.06 5.95 -12.15
CA LEU A 54 -8.73 5.82 -11.55
C LEU A 54 -7.67 6.59 -12.36
N GLU A 55 -7.67 6.46 -13.69
CA GLU A 55 -6.75 7.17 -14.56
C GLU A 55 -6.89 8.69 -14.44
N ASN A 56 -8.12 9.18 -14.39
CA ASN A 56 -8.40 10.60 -14.20
C ASN A 56 -7.90 11.10 -12.83
N ASP A 57 -8.08 10.34 -11.77
CA ASP A 57 -7.64 10.71 -10.42
C ASP A 57 -6.11 10.63 -10.27
N VAL A 58 -5.45 9.66 -10.90
CA VAL A 58 -3.99 9.60 -10.98
C VAL A 58 -3.45 10.79 -11.76
N THR A 59 -4.04 11.13 -12.90
CA THR A 59 -3.65 12.29 -13.71
C THR A 59 -3.78 13.59 -12.91
N ARG A 60 -4.86 13.74 -12.14
CA ARG A 60 -5.05 14.89 -11.23
C ARG A 60 -3.98 14.92 -10.13
N SER A 61 -3.61 13.77 -9.58
CA SER A 61 -2.58 13.66 -8.55
C SER A 61 -1.20 14.02 -9.08
N VAL A 62 -0.86 13.59 -10.30
CA VAL A 62 0.37 13.95 -11.01
C VAL A 62 0.41 15.45 -11.28
N ALA A 63 -0.64 16.03 -11.86
CA ALA A 63 -0.71 17.47 -12.10
C ALA A 63 -0.58 18.30 -10.80
N TRP A 64 -1.16 17.80 -9.71
CA TRP A 64 -0.99 18.41 -8.39
C TRP A 64 0.46 18.34 -7.90
N LEU A 65 1.15 17.21 -8.08
CA LEU A 65 2.57 17.05 -7.75
C LEU A 65 3.46 17.97 -8.60
N ASP A 66 3.21 18.06 -9.90
CA ASP A 66 3.94 18.94 -10.81
C ASP A 66 3.89 20.39 -10.36
N HIS A 67 2.74 20.84 -9.87
CA HIS A 67 2.56 22.20 -9.38
C HIS A 67 3.19 22.42 -8.00
N ASN A 68 3.04 21.49 -7.05
CA ASN A 68 3.36 21.72 -5.64
C ASN A 68 4.73 21.20 -5.21
N LEU A 69 5.26 20.17 -5.87
CA LEU A 69 6.53 19.53 -5.56
C LEU A 69 7.35 19.23 -6.83
N PRO A 70 7.72 20.23 -7.67
CA PRO A 70 8.30 19.98 -9.01
C PRO A 70 9.53 19.08 -9.03
N TRP A 71 10.28 19.02 -7.92
CA TRP A 71 11.44 18.15 -7.74
C TRP A 71 11.08 16.65 -7.75
N TRP A 72 9.82 16.27 -7.60
CA TRP A 72 9.41 14.85 -7.60
C TRP A 72 9.78 14.14 -8.91
N CYS A 73 9.85 14.87 -10.03
CA CYS A 73 10.29 14.38 -11.33
C CYS A 73 11.76 13.90 -11.33
N SER A 74 12.61 14.39 -10.42
CA SER A 74 14.00 13.93 -10.33
C SER A 74 14.17 12.64 -9.52
N LEU A 75 13.10 12.14 -8.89
CA LEU A 75 13.10 10.85 -8.21
C LEU A 75 13.13 9.71 -9.24
N ASP A 76 13.67 8.56 -8.86
CA ASP A 76 13.57 7.38 -9.71
C ASP A 76 12.14 6.82 -9.75
N ALA A 77 11.89 5.96 -10.74
CA ALA A 77 10.55 5.43 -11.01
C ALA A 77 9.87 4.72 -9.82
N ILE A 78 10.63 4.13 -8.89
CA ILE A 78 10.04 3.53 -7.69
C ILE A 78 9.51 4.61 -6.76
N ARG A 79 10.33 5.63 -6.49
CA ARG A 79 10.01 6.71 -5.55
C ARG A 79 8.93 7.63 -6.11
N GLN A 80 8.91 7.86 -7.42
CA GLN A 80 7.81 8.51 -8.12
C GLN A 80 6.47 7.80 -7.89
N ARG A 81 6.41 6.47 -8.00
CA ARG A 81 5.17 5.72 -7.71
C ARG A 81 4.72 5.87 -6.26
N VAL A 82 5.66 5.91 -5.32
CA VAL A 82 5.33 6.08 -3.91
C VAL A 82 4.75 7.47 -3.65
N ILE A 83 5.38 8.53 -4.16
CA ILE A 83 4.88 9.90 -3.92
C ILE A 83 3.54 10.15 -4.64
N ILE A 84 3.33 9.58 -5.83
CA ILE A 84 2.01 9.59 -6.51
C ILE A 84 0.95 8.90 -5.65
N ASN A 85 1.26 7.72 -5.09
CA ASN A 85 0.30 6.98 -4.26
C ASN A 85 -0.10 7.78 -3.00
N ILE A 86 0.88 8.41 -2.34
CA ILE A 86 0.62 9.25 -1.17
C ILE A 86 -0.18 10.50 -1.58
N ALA A 87 0.18 11.15 -2.69
CA ALA A 87 -0.55 12.31 -3.20
C ALA A 87 -2.00 11.97 -3.57
N PHE A 88 -2.23 10.80 -4.17
CA PHE A 88 -3.56 10.29 -4.50
C PHE A 88 -4.43 10.09 -3.24
N ASN A 89 -3.86 9.54 -2.17
CA ASN A 89 -4.62 9.30 -0.94
C ASN A 89 -4.85 10.57 -0.10
N MET A 90 -3.84 11.45 -0.03
CA MET A 90 -3.82 12.54 0.95
C MET A 90 -4.00 13.94 0.36
N GLY A 91 -3.78 14.11 -0.95
CA GLY A 91 -3.81 15.40 -1.63
C GLY A 91 -2.92 16.44 -0.94
N CYS A 92 -3.48 17.64 -0.70
CA CYS A 92 -2.77 18.76 -0.09
C CYS A 92 -2.19 18.49 1.30
N LYS A 93 -2.72 17.50 2.04
CA LYS A 93 -2.20 17.11 3.36
C LYS A 93 -0.79 16.53 3.26
N LEU A 94 -0.35 16.08 2.08
CA LEU A 94 1.03 15.66 1.84
C LEU A 94 2.04 16.76 2.18
N LEU A 95 1.70 18.03 1.95
CA LEU A 95 2.59 19.17 2.27
C LEU A 95 2.88 19.31 3.77
N THR A 96 2.07 18.67 4.63
CA THR A 96 2.35 18.66 6.08
C THR A 96 3.54 17.77 6.46
N PHE A 97 3.97 16.86 5.57
CA PHE A 97 5.12 15.98 5.76
C PHE A 97 6.44 16.68 5.41
N VAL A 98 6.64 17.90 5.95
CA VAL A 98 7.75 18.79 5.58
C VAL A 98 9.11 18.09 5.69
N ASN A 99 9.35 17.38 6.81
CA ASN A 99 10.63 16.71 7.06
C ASN A 99 10.85 15.51 6.13
N THR A 100 9.82 14.69 5.89
CA THR A 100 9.88 13.56 4.97
C THR A 100 10.11 14.02 3.54
N LEU A 101 9.39 15.04 3.08
CA LEU A 101 9.53 15.60 1.74
C LEU A 101 10.93 16.20 1.54
N ALA A 102 11.43 16.94 2.53
CA ALA A 102 12.79 17.50 2.48
C ALA A 102 13.88 16.41 2.48
N ALA A 103 13.69 15.32 3.25
CA ALA A 103 14.60 14.19 3.24
C ALA A 103 14.59 13.46 1.88
N MET A 104 13.41 13.22 1.30
CA MET A 104 13.27 12.64 -0.04
C MET A 104 13.95 13.51 -1.11
N GLN A 105 13.76 14.84 -1.06
CA GLN A 105 14.36 15.76 -2.03
C GLN A 105 15.90 15.74 -1.98
N ARG A 106 16.49 15.57 -0.78
CA ARG A 106 17.94 15.44 -0.60
C ARG A 106 18.48 14.04 -0.92
N GLY A 107 17.62 13.08 -1.26
CA GLY A 107 18.02 11.69 -1.49
C GLY A 107 18.25 10.88 -0.21
N ASP A 108 17.91 11.42 0.95
CA ASP A 108 18.02 10.73 2.25
C ASP A 108 16.73 9.93 2.52
N TYR A 109 16.61 8.80 1.83
CA TYR A 109 15.40 7.98 1.85
C TYR A 109 15.22 7.22 3.17
N ALA A 110 16.30 6.99 3.92
CA ALA A 110 16.23 6.39 5.25
C ALA A 110 15.52 7.35 6.22
N ALA A 111 15.98 8.61 6.29
CA ALA A 111 15.32 9.62 7.10
C ALA A 111 13.89 9.91 6.63
N ALA A 112 13.61 9.81 5.33
CA ALA A 112 12.25 9.93 4.81
C ALA A 112 11.33 8.81 5.34
N ALA A 113 11.79 7.56 5.32
CA ALA A 113 11.03 6.41 5.82
C ALA A 113 10.76 6.54 7.33
N ASP A 114 11.76 6.95 8.12
CA ASP A 114 11.60 7.18 9.56
C ASP A 114 10.60 8.31 9.83
N GLY A 115 10.66 9.40 9.05
CA GLY A 115 9.69 10.50 9.14
C GLY A 115 8.26 10.09 8.79
N MET A 116 8.07 9.17 7.82
CA MET A 116 6.75 8.62 7.50
C MET A 116 6.19 7.79 8.65
N LEU A 117 7.03 6.96 9.29
CA LEU A 117 6.66 6.13 10.44
C LEU A 117 6.33 6.97 11.68
N ALA A 118 7.02 8.08 11.88
CA ALA A 118 6.79 9.00 13.00
C ALA A 118 5.57 9.93 12.80
N SER A 119 4.91 9.88 11.64
CA SER A 119 3.82 10.81 11.31
C SER A 119 2.50 10.48 12.02
N LYS A 120 1.67 11.51 12.22
CA LYS A 120 0.30 11.33 12.74
C LYS A 120 -0.53 10.37 11.91
N TRP A 121 -0.27 10.25 10.61
CA TRP A 121 -0.93 9.29 9.73
C TRP A 121 -0.64 7.84 10.13
N ALA A 122 0.62 7.50 10.44
CA ALA A 122 0.97 6.18 10.96
C ALA A 122 0.31 5.92 12.34
N ALA A 123 0.31 6.91 13.23
CA ALA A 123 -0.35 6.80 14.54
C ALA A 123 -1.88 6.66 14.42
N GLN A 124 -2.50 7.38 13.50
CA GLN A 124 -3.96 7.37 13.27
C GLN A 124 -4.41 6.07 12.62
N LEU A 125 -3.57 5.45 11.79
CA LEU A 125 -3.80 4.10 11.26
C LEU A 125 -3.70 3.02 12.35
N MET A 126 -2.86 3.21 13.37
CA MET A 126 -2.79 2.32 14.54
C MET A 126 -3.99 2.47 15.50
N GLN A 127 -4.67 3.62 15.50
CA GLN A 127 -5.83 3.87 16.36
C GLN A 127 -7.18 3.40 15.80
N LEU A 128 -7.25 2.95 14.54
CA LEU A 128 -8.53 2.57 13.92
C LEU A 128 -8.99 1.16 14.32
N ASN A 129 -9.68 1.08 15.46
CA ASN A 129 -10.59 0.04 15.99
C ASN A 129 -10.07 -1.39 16.30
N GLU A 130 -10.28 -1.75 17.58
CA GLU A 130 -9.68 -2.83 18.37
C GLU A 130 -10.10 -4.27 18.07
N HIS A 131 -11.21 -4.55 17.38
CA HIS A 131 -11.76 -5.93 17.41
C HIS A 131 -11.84 -6.68 16.07
N GLU A 132 -11.51 -6.06 14.93
CA GLU A 132 -11.47 -6.78 13.64
C GLU A 132 -10.15 -6.62 12.86
N LYS A 133 -9.17 -5.88 13.41
CA LYS A 133 -8.04 -5.37 12.63
C LYS A 133 -6.65 -5.74 13.11
N ASN A 134 -6.45 -6.79 13.92
CA ASN A 134 -5.09 -7.26 14.16
C ASN A 134 -4.43 -7.74 12.85
N VAL A 135 -5.17 -8.45 11.99
CA VAL A 135 -4.69 -8.90 10.68
C VAL A 135 -4.54 -7.72 9.71
N LEU A 136 -5.50 -6.78 9.70
CA LEU A 136 -5.46 -5.63 8.81
C LEU A 136 -4.36 -4.62 9.20
N ALA A 137 -4.16 -4.38 10.50
CA ALA A 137 -3.08 -3.57 11.02
C ALA A 137 -1.71 -4.21 10.72
N LEU A 138 -1.57 -5.53 10.89
CA LEU A 138 -0.37 -6.26 10.47
C LEU A 138 -0.13 -6.15 8.95
N ALA A 139 -1.18 -6.21 8.13
CA ALA A 139 -1.07 -6.03 6.68
C ALA A 139 -0.66 -4.60 6.30
N ILE A 140 -1.23 -3.59 6.96
CA ILE A 140 -0.89 -2.18 6.74
C ILE A 140 0.54 -1.89 7.20
N ILE A 141 0.94 -2.36 8.39
CA ILE A 141 2.32 -2.21 8.89
C ILE A 141 3.29 -2.93 7.95
N GLY A 142 2.97 -4.15 7.51
CA GLY A 142 3.77 -4.88 6.52
C GLY A 142 3.87 -4.13 5.18
N THR A 143 2.81 -3.44 4.78
CA THR A 143 2.79 -2.59 3.58
C THR A 143 3.68 -1.36 3.76
N ILE A 144 3.58 -0.66 4.90
CA ILE A 144 4.42 0.50 5.23
C ILE A 144 5.89 0.11 5.31
N ILE A 145 6.22 -1.00 5.98
CA ILE A 145 7.60 -1.52 6.05
C ILE A 145 8.09 -1.94 4.66
N GLY A 146 7.24 -2.58 3.87
CA GLY A 146 7.53 -2.98 2.49
C GLY A 146 7.82 -1.77 1.60
N LEU A 147 6.98 -0.72 1.68
CA LEU A 147 7.18 0.55 1.00
C LEU A 147 8.43 1.28 1.50
N GLY A 148 8.68 1.31 2.81
CA GLY A 148 9.87 1.92 3.41
C GLY A 148 11.16 1.24 2.95
N LYS A 149 11.19 -0.10 2.91
CA LYS A 149 12.33 -0.85 2.35
C LYS A 149 12.50 -0.62 0.85
N LEU A 150 11.40 -0.56 0.11
CA LEU A 150 11.42 -0.27 -1.31
C LEU A 150 11.95 1.15 -1.58
N LEU A 151 11.60 2.12 -0.74
CA LEU A 151 12.12 3.50 -0.75
C LEU A 151 13.61 3.57 -0.35
N ALA A 152 14.06 2.76 0.61
CA ALA A 152 15.46 2.79 1.07
C ALA A 152 16.41 2.08 0.10
N ASP A 153 16.10 0.85 -0.33
CA ASP A 153 17.01 0.00 -1.09
C ASP A 153 16.83 0.08 -2.62
N GLY A 154 15.70 0.61 -3.12
CA GLY A 154 15.42 0.72 -4.56
C GLY A 154 15.35 -0.61 -5.34
N LYS A 155 15.49 -1.76 -4.66
CA LYS A 155 15.43 -3.09 -5.29
C LYS A 155 14.01 -3.63 -5.25
N ARG A 156 13.47 -4.03 -6.42
CA ARG A 156 12.21 -4.80 -6.48
C ARG A 156 12.38 -6.07 -5.65
N VAL A 157 11.63 -6.18 -4.56
CA VAL A 157 11.65 -7.39 -3.73
C VAL A 157 11.05 -8.53 -4.56
N ARG A 158 11.85 -9.54 -4.91
CA ARG A 158 11.39 -10.68 -5.71
C ARG A 158 10.35 -11.46 -4.89
N PRO A 159 9.13 -11.73 -5.39
CA PRO A 159 8.06 -12.39 -4.61
C PRO A 159 8.50 -13.70 -3.96
N ARG A 160 9.31 -14.50 -4.68
CA ARG A 160 9.91 -15.75 -4.16
C ARG A 160 10.73 -15.57 -2.87
N LEU A 161 11.40 -14.43 -2.70
CA LEU A 161 12.23 -14.15 -1.53
C LEU A 161 11.38 -13.73 -0.33
N VAL A 162 10.25 -13.05 -0.58
CA VAL A 162 9.27 -12.68 0.46
C VAL A 162 8.59 -13.92 1.01
N VAL A 163 8.10 -14.79 0.12
CA VAL A 163 7.47 -16.07 0.52
C VAL A 163 8.42 -16.91 1.36
N GLY A 164 9.70 -17.02 0.96
CA GLY A 164 10.72 -17.71 1.76
C GLY A 164 10.86 -17.13 3.17
N ARG A 165 10.99 -15.80 3.30
CA ARG A 165 11.09 -15.12 4.60
C ARG A 165 9.85 -15.29 5.47
N VAL A 166 8.66 -15.30 4.86
CA VAL A 166 7.39 -15.51 5.57
C VAL A 166 7.28 -16.93 6.12
N ILE A 167 7.60 -17.95 5.31
CA ILE A 167 7.57 -19.36 5.74
C ILE A 167 8.52 -19.58 6.92
N ILE A 168 9.72 -19.03 6.83
CA ILE A 168 10.73 -19.22 7.88
C ILE A 168 10.40 -18.41 9.14
N GLY A 169 9.92 -17.17 8.99
CA GLY A 169 9.46 -16.35 10.12
C GLY A 169 8.28 -16.99 10.86
N ALA A 170 7.36 -17.64 10.13
CA ALA A 170 6.27 -18.41 10.71
C ALA A 170 6.80 -19.63 11.51
N GLY A 171 7.78 -20.36 10.96
CA GLY A 171 8.42 -21.48 11.65
C GLY A 171 9.13 -21.07 12.95
N LEU A 172 9.88 -19.96 12.93
CA LEU A 172 10.57 -19.44 14.13
C LEU A 172 9.57 -18.95 15.19
N SER A 173 8.49 -18.29 14.77
CA SER A 173 7.43 -17.83 15.69
C SER A 173 6.70 -19.00 16.35
N MET A 174 6.45 -20.08 15.61
CA MET A 174 5.88 -21.32 16.14
C MET A 174 6.82 -21.99 17.15
N SER A 175 8.13 -21.99 16.91
CA SER A 175 9.12 -22.50 17.87
C SER A 175 9.12 -21.70 19.18
N ALA A 176 9.00 -20.36 19.13
CA ALA A 176 8.83 -19.55 20.33
C ALA A 176 7.52 -19.90 21.08
N GLY A 177 6.43 -20.18 20.35
CA GLY A 177 5.18 -20.68 20.91
C GLY A 177 5.30 -22.06 21.57
N SER A 178 6.17 -22.95 21.07
CA SER A 178 6.38 -24.26 21.68
C SER A 178 7.12 -24.20 23.03
N VAL A 179 7.93 -23.15 23.27
CA VAL A 179 8.57 -22.93 24.58
C VAL A 179 7.53 -22.68 25.68
N LEU A 180 6.41 -22.00 25.36
CA LEU A 180 5.27 -21.84 26.27
C LEU A 180 4.64 -23.18 26.66
N THR A 181 4.55 -24.10 25.71
CA THR A 181 3.99 -25.45 25.97
C THR A 181 4.93 -26.35 26.76
N ALA A 182 6.25 -26.15 26.63
CA ALA A 182 7.25 -26.95 27.34
C ALA A 182 7.55 -26.43 28.75
N PHE A 183 7.40 -25.12 28.98
CA PHE A 183 7.71 -24.47 30.26
C PHE A 183 6.56 -23.52 30.65
N PRO A 184 5.43 -24.07 31.13
CA PRO A 184 4.23 -23.29 31.43
C PRO A 184 4.39 -22.30 32.59
N ASP A 185 5.36 -22.52 33.48
CA ASP A 185 5.58 -21.68 34.68
C ASP A 185 6.63 -20.57 34.48
N LEU A 186 7.04 -20.29 33.24
CA LEU A 186 7.99 -19.20 32.97
C LEU A 186 7.36 -17.84 33.31
N SER A 187 8.08 -17.02 34.07
CA SER A 187 7.72 -15.62 34.28
C SER A 187 7.64 -14.88 32.95
N LEU A 188 6.78 -13.86 32.86
CA LEU A 188 6.59 -13.06 31.64
C LEU A 188 7.94 -12.53 31.09
N THR A 189 8.86 -12.15 31.97
CA THR A 189 10.20 -11.67 31.61
C THR A 189 11.10 -12.80 31.09
N GLY A 190 11.04 -14.00 31.68
CA GLY A 190 11.76 -15.18 31.22
C GLY A 190 11.25 -15.70 29.87
N LEU A 191 9.95 -15.64 29.66
CA LEU A 191 9.32 -15.94 28.37
C LEU A 191 9.78 -14.98 27.27
N VAL A 192 9.72 -13.67 27.52
CA VAL A 192 10.18 -12.66 26.54
C VAL A 192 11.67 -12.84 26.24
N GLY A 193 12.50 -13.07 27.27
CA GLY A 193 13.94 -13.29 27.09
C GLY A 193 14.26 -14.54 26.25
N THR A 194 13.58 -15.66 26.51
CA THR A 194 13.76 -16.91 25.74
C THR A 194 13.24 -16.77 24.31
N ALA A 195 12.08 -16.16 24.10
CA ALA A 195 11.53 -15.90 22.77
C ALA A 195 12.46 -15.00 21.93
N SER A 196 13.01 -13.93 22.51
CA SER A 196 13.99 -13.07 21.84
C SER A 196 15.28 -13.82 21.49
N LEU A 197 15.79 -14.68 22.39
CA LEU A 197 16.98 -15.49 22.13
C LEU A 197 16.78 -16.44 20.95
N PHE A 198 15.67 -17.19 20.91
CA PHE A 198 15.36 -18.09 19.80
C PHE A 198 15.08 -17.34 18.49
N GLY A 199 14.45 -16.16 18.56
CA GLY A 199 14.24 -15.30 17.39
C GLY A 199 15.55 -14.83 16.76
N ILE A 200 16.50 -14.35 17.58
CA ILE A 200 17.80 -13.86 17.10
C ILE A 200 18.68 -15.00 16.59
N LEU A 201 18.78 -16.11 17.33
CA LEU A 201 19.55 -17.28 16.90
C LEU A 201 18.99 -17.91 15.62
N GLY A 202 17.66 -18.00 15.53
CA GLY A 202 16.97 -18.48 14.34
C GLY A 202 17.23 -17.63 13.11
N GLN A 203 17.16 -16.30 13.24
CA GLN A 203 17.44 -15.36 12.16
C GLN A 203 18.90 -15.45 11.69
N ASN A 204 19.87 -15.53 12.61
CA ASN A 204 21.29 -15.62 12.26
C ASN A 204 21.65 -16.97 11.62
N ALA A 205 21.13 -18.08 12.17
CA ALA A 205 21.31 -19.41 11.57
C ALA A 205 20.68 -19.48 10.18
N LEU A 206 19.53 -18.84 10.00
CA LEU A 206 18.86 -18.75 8.72
C LEU A 206 19.68 -17.98 7.70
N GLU A 207 20.19 -16.79 8.05
CA GLU A 207 21.02 -16.00 7.16
C GLU A 207 22.27 -16.77 6.73
N ALA A 208 22.89 -17.53 7.64
CA ALA A 208 24.00 -18.42 7.32
C ALA A 208 23.60 -19.56 6.37
N VAL A 209 22.45 -20.21 6.58
CA VAL A 209 21.93 -21.28 5.69
C VAL A 209 21.61 -20.71 4.31
N VAL A 210 20.91 -19.58 4.24
CA VAL A 210 20.57 -18.91 2.99
C VAL A 210 21.83 -18.51 2.23
N GLN A 211 22.84 -17.92 2.89
CA GLN A 211 24.12 -17.60 2.25
C GLN A 211 24.85 -18.86 1.76
N LYS A 212 24.80 -19.96 2.50
CA LYS A 212 25.43 -21.23 2.13
C LYS A 212 24.74 -21.92 0.94
N PHE A 213 23.43 -21.76 0.79
CA PHE A 213 22.67 -22.28 -0.36
C PHE A 213 22.72 -21.35 -1.58
N VAL A 214 22.69 -20.03 -1.37
CA VAL A 214 22.82 -19.03 -2.44
C VAL A 214 24.25 -18.99 -2.99
N GLY A 215 25.27 -19.14 -2.14
CA GLY A 215 26.67 -19.26 -2.54
C GLY A 215 27.03 -20.57 -3.25
N ARG A 216 26.10 -21.53 -3.31
CA ARG A 216 26.27 -22.83 -3.97
C ARG A 216 25.62 -22.92 -5.35
N TRP A 217 25.06 -21.84 -5.89
CA TRP A 217 24.45 -21.84 -7.22
C TRP A 217 25.52 -21.62 -8.31
N PRO A 218 25.86 -22.63 -9.14
CA PRO A 218 26.73 -22.44 -10.29
C PRO A 218 25.87 -21.95 -11.44
N GLY A 219 25.85 -20.63 -11.67
CA GLY A 219 25.07 -20.07 -12.79
C GLY A 219 24.88 -18.58 -12.71
N GLY A 220 25.96 -17.83 -12.97
CA GLY A 220 25.91 -16.39 -13.19
C GLY A 220 27.25 -15.95 -13.77
N LYS A 221 27.37 -15.97 -15.10
CA LYS A 221 28.46 -15.30 -15.80
C LYS A 221 28.48 -13.82 -15.37
N GLN A 222 29.66 -13.34 -15.03
CA GLN A 222 30.00 -11.93 -15.07
C GLN A 222 30.01 -11.51 -16.54
N ASP A 223 29.19 -10.52 -16.89
CA ASP A 223 29.42 -9.45 -17.85
C ASP A 223 28.31 -8.39 -17.65
#